data_AF-A0A923QFN6-F1
#
_entry.id   AF-A0A923QFN6-F1
#
_cell.length_a   1.000
_cell.length_b   1.000
_cell.length_c   1.000
_cell.angle_alpha   90.00
_cell.angle_beta   90.00
_cell.angle_gamma   90.00
#
_symmetry.space_group_name_H-M   'P 1'
#
loop_
_entity.id
_entity.type
_entity.pdbx_description
1 polymer ?
#
loop_
_entity_poly.entity_id
_entity_poly.type
_entity_poly.pdbx_seq_one_letter_code
_entity_poly.pdbx_strand_id
1 'polypeptide(L)'
;MKFAITVVTPPAYIHSQAFSEVAESLQYGLLSLGHDSVLTTEGDLPGRQHIVLGSNLLPGFALPLARDAILYNLEQVQLGSPWFKPALLALFRQYRLWDYSERNALALRTLGVDVARVVPIGYV
;
A
#
# COMPACT_ATOMS: atom_id res chain seq x y z
N MET A 1 1.58 -4.36 18.89
CA MET A 1 0.87 -5.05 17.78
C MET A 1 1.90 -5.74 16.90
N LYS A 2 1.48 -6.66 16.02
CA LYS A 2 2.37 -7.30 15.02
C LYS A 2 1.99 -6.81 13.63
N PHE A 3 2.97 -6.33 12.89
CA PHE A 3 2.82 -5.80 11.53
C PHE A 3 3.64 -6.61 10.53
N ALA A 4 3.17 -6.58 9.28
CA ALA A 4 3.91 -7.02 8.12
C ALA A 4 3.90 -5.87 7.10
N ILE A 5 5.07 -5.33 6.78
CA ILE A 5 5.23 -4.38 5.69
C ILE A 5 5.44 -5.18 4.41
N THR A 6 4.38 -5.28 3.60
CA THR A 6 4.38 -6.06 2.37
C THR A 6 4.76 -5.17 1.20
N VAL A 7 5.80 -5.54 0.46
CA VAL A 7 6.12 -4.93 -0.84
C VAL A 7 5.70 -5.89 -1.94
N VAL A 8 4.71 -5.50 -2.75
CA VAL A 8 4.28 -6.30 -3.90
C VAL A 8 5.43 -6.38 -4.90
N THR A 9 6.00 -7.58 -5.04
CA THR A 9 7.22 -7.82 -5.83
C THR A 9 6.98 -8.92 -6.88
N PRO A 10 6.45 -8.58 -8.06
CA PRO A 10 6.35 -9.54 -9.16
C PRO A 10 7.74 -10.08 -9.57
N PRO A 11 7.85 -11.35 -10.03
CA PRO A 11 9.12 -11.91 -10.47
C PRO A 11 9.81 -11.03 -11.53
N ALA A 12 11.12 -10.81 -11.37
CA ALA A 12 11.96 -9.99 -12.25
C ALA A 12 11.55 -8.51 -12.40
N TYR A 13 10.67 -7.99 -11.53
CA TYR A 13 10.24 -6.58 -11.57
C TYR A 13 11.03 -5.70 -10.61
N ILE A 14 12.21 -5.25 -11.05
CA ILE A 14 13.15 -4.47 -10.22
C ILE A 14 12.57 -3.14 -9.71
N HIS A 15 11.58 -2.56 -10.40
CA HIS A 15 10.99 -1.28 -10.01
C HIS A 15 10.21 -1.33 -8.69
N SER A 16 9.87 -2.52 -8.18
CA SER A 16 9.36 -2.70 -6.81
C SER A 16 10.34 -2.16 -5.74
N GLN A 17 11.64 -2.10 -6.04
CA GLN A 17 12.65 -1.54 -5.14
C GLN A 17 12.48 -0.03 -4.90
N ALA A 18 11.67 0.68 -5.70
CA ALA A 18 11.32 2.07 -5.43
C ALA A 18 10.57 2.23 -4.09
N PHE A 19 9.98 1.15 -3.56
CA PHE A 19 9.30 1.14 -2.28
C PHE A 19 10.21 0.82 -1.08
N SER A 20 11.47 0.39 -1.30
CA SER A 20 12.32 -0.19 -0.25
C SER A 20 12.60 0.79 0.88
N GLU A 21 12.95 2.04 0.58
CA GLU A 21 13.25 3.06 1.60
C GLU A 21 12.02 3.36 2.49
N VAL A 22 10.83 3.46 1.88
CA VAL A 22 9.59 3.68 2.63
C VAL A 22 9.23 2.44 3.46
N ALA A 23 9.42 1.25 2.89
CA ALA A 23 9.15 0.00 3.58
C ALA A 23 10.04 -0.16 4.83
N GLU A 24 11.34 0.08 4.69
CA GLU A 24 12.31 0.08 5.79
C GLU A 24 11.99 1.15 6.82
N SER A 25 11.67 2.37 6.39
CA SER A 25 11.28 3.46 7.29
C SER A 25 10.06 3.11 8.13
N LEU A 26 9.02 2.51 7.52
CA LEU A 26 7.85 2.02 8.23
C LEU A 26 8.21 0.89 9.20
N GLN A 27 9.02 -0.08 8.77
CA GLN A 27 9.42 -1.20 9.62
C GLN A 27 10.17 -0.70 10.85
N TYR A 28 11.25 0.06 10.65
CA TYR A 28 12.08 0.56 11.74
C TYR A 28 11.33 1.57 12.63
N GLY A 29 10.45 2.39 12.05
CA GLY A 29 9.57 3.27 12.82
C GLY A 29 8.60 2.49 13.73
N LEU A 30 7.99 1.41 13.24
CA LEU A 30 7.11 0.57 14.06
C LEU A 30 7.90 -0.19 15.15
N LEU A 31 9.09 -0.68 14.83
CA LEU A 31 9.99 -1.31 15.81
C LEU A 31 10.40 -0.34 16.93
N SER A 32 10.75 0.91 16.58
CA SER A 32 11.16 1.92 17.57
C SER A 32 10.01 2.35 18.49
N LEU A 33 8.77 2.27 18.02
CA LEU A 33 7.55 2.46 18.81
C LEU A 33 7.16 1.23 19.66
N GLY A 34 7.97 0.17 19.68
CA GLY A 34 7.74 -1.03 20.49
C GLY A 34 6.75 -2.04 19.89
N HIS A 35 6.50 -1.97 18.58
CA HIS A 35 5.74 -2.99 17.86
C HIS A 35 6.65 -4.07 17.27
N ASP A 36 6.09 -5.24 16.97
CA ASP A 36 6.76 -6.28 16.16
C ASP A 36 6.45 -5.97 14.70
N SER A 37 7.47 -5.86 13.85
CA SER A 37 7.32 -5.55 12.42
C SER A 37 8.34 -6.30 11.58
N VAL A 38 7.87 -6.89 10.48
CA VAL A 38 8.70 -7.62 9.50
C VAL A 38 8.47 -7.05 8.10
N LEU A 39 9.52 -7.03 7.28
CA LEU A 39 9.40 -6.85 5.84
C LEU A 39 9.08 -8.21 5.19
N THR A 40 8.20 -8.21 4.20
CA THR A 40 7.84 -9.43 3.47
C THR A 40 7.37 -9.12 2.04
N THR A 41 7.39 -10.14 1.19
CA THR A 41 6.72 -10.16 -0.11
C THR A 41 5.45 -11.01 -0.10
N GLU A 42 5.15 -11.68 1.01
CA GLU A 42 3.90 -12.41 1.24
C GLU A 42 2.76 -11.44 1.62
N GLY A 43 1.57 -11.71 1.11
CA GLY A 43 0.39 -10.85 1.34
C GLY A 43 -0.44 -11.22 2.57
N ASP A 44 -0.18 -12.37 3.20
CA ASP A 44 -0.95 -12.87 4.36
C ASP A 44 -0.08 -13.73 5.28
N LEU A 45 0.56 -13.07 6.26
CA LEU A 45 1.30 -13.70 7.34
C LEU A 45 0.38 -13.82 8.57
N PRO A 46 0.15 -15.02 9.10
CA PRO A 46 -0.79 -15.23 10.19
C PRO A 46 -0.55 -14.34 11.41
N GLY A 47 -1.62 -13.67 11.86
CA GLY A 47 -1.61 -12.85 13.08
C GLY A 47 -0.87 -11.52 12.96
N ARG A 48 -0.61 -11.04 11.72
CA ARG A 48 0.01 -9.74 11.46
C ARG A 48 -0.94 -8.84 10.68
N GLN A 49 -0.99 -7.56 11.05
CA GLN A 49 -1.66 -6.54 10.24
C GLN A 49 -0.74 -6.17 9.07
N HIS A 50 -1.23 -6.35 7.84
CA HIS A 50 -0.48 -5.98 6.64
C HIS A 50 -0.63 -4.50 6.32
N ILE A 51 0.49 -3.84 6.00
CA ILE A 51 0.58 -2.54 5.32
C ILE A 51 1.26 -2.80 3.97
N VAL A 52 0.51 -2.66 2.89
CA VAL A 52 0.89 -3.11 1.55
C VAL A 52 1.30 -1.91 0.69
N LEU A 53 2.54 -1.93 0.20
CA LEU A 53 3.10 -1.01 -0.77
C LEU A 53 3.10 -1.65 -2.17
N GLY A 54 2.93 -0.84 -3.22
CA GLY A 54 2.93 -1.32 -4.60
C GLY A 54 1.61 -1.98 -5.05
N SER A 55 0.48 -1.60 -4.44
CA SER A 55 -0.84 -2.15 -4.80
C SER A 55 -1.23 -1.91 -6.27
N ASN A 56 -0.62 -0.94 -6.94
CA ASN A 56 -0.75 -0.69 -8.38
C ASN A 56 -0.30 -1.88 -9.25
N LEU A 57 0.49 -2.80 -8.72
CA LEU A 57 0.95 -3.99 -9.43
C LEU A 57 -0.04 -5.16 -9.34
N LEU A 58 -0.92 -5.18 -8.34
CA LEU A 58 -1.87 -6.28 -8.10
C LEU A 58 -2.83 -6.57 -9.26
N PRO A 59 -3.29 -5.58 -10.06
CA PRO A 59 -4.06 -5.87 -11.27
C PRO A 59 -3.33 -6.74 -12.31
N GLY A 60 -1.99 -6.73 -12.32
CA GLY A 60 -1.16 -7.51 -13.24
C GLY A 60 -0.43 -8.68 -12.58
N PHE A 61 -0.49 -8.78 -11.25
CA PHE A 61 0.20 -9.80 -10.46
C PHE A 61 -0.68 -10.23 -9.30
N ALA A 62 -1.23 -11.45 -9.39
CA ALA A 62 -2.12 -11.98 -8.38
C ALA A 62 -1.33 -12.37 -7.12
N LEU A 63 -1.47 -11.55 -6.06
CA LEU A 63 -0.98 -11.83 -4.73
C LEU A 63 -2.19 -11.78 -3.77
N PRO A 64 -2.60 -12.90 -3.16
CA PRO A 64 -3.62 -12.90 -2.13
C PRO A 64 -3.19 -12.03 -0.95
N LEU A 65 -4.07 -11.16 -0.47
CA LEU A 65 -3.83 -10.30 0.68
C LEU A 65 -4.72 -10.72 1.86
N ALA A 66 -4.20 -10.57 3.08
CA ALA A 66 -4.98 -10.66 4.30
C ALA A 66 -6.24 -9.78 4.20
N ARG A 67 -7.39 -10.26 4.70
CA ARG A 67 -8.69 -9.58 4.53
C ARG A 67 -8.75 -8.17 5.09
N ASP A 68 -7.98 -7.91 6.14
CA ASP A 68 -7.90 -6.64 6.84
C ASP A 68 -6.67 -5.81 6.43
N ALA A 69 -5.97 -6.19 5.37
CA ALA A 69 -4.79 -5.47 4.87
C ALA A 69 -5.08 -3.99 4.59
N ILE A 70 -4.09 -3.15 4.89
CA ILE A 70 -4.10 -1.72 4.58
C ILE A 70 -3.31 -1.56 3.28
N LEU A 71 -3.96 -1.05 2.23
CA LEU A 71 -3.25 -0.61 1.03
C LEU A 71 -2.74 0.81 1.29
N TYR A 72 -1.43 1.01 1.19
CA TYR A 72 -0.82 2.34 1.31
C TYR A 72 -0.35 2.80 -0.07
N ASN A 73 -1.19 3.64 -0.70
CA ASN A 73 -0.96 4.13 -2.04
C ASN A 73 0.07 5.26 -2.06
N LEU A 74 1.14 5.07 -2.83
CA LEU A 74 2.18 6.05 -3.11
C LEU A 74 2.18 6.52 -4.57
N GLU A 75 1.29 5.97 -5.39
CA GLU A 75 1.18 6.33 -6.80
C GLU A 75 0.30 7.56 -7.00
N GLN A 76 0.59 8.32 -8.04
CA GLN A 76 -0.25 9.45 -8.43
C GLN A 76 -1.60 8.97 -8.95
N VAL A 77 -2.69 9.55 -8.43
CA VAL A 77 -4.04 9.33 -8.93
C VAL A 77 -4.29 10.33 -10.07
N GLN A 78 -4.25 9.82 -11.30
CA GLN A 78 -4.55 10.59 -12.51
C GLN A 78 -5.57 9.85 -13.37
N LEU A 79 -6.72 10.49 -13.58
CA LEU A 79 -7.75 9.98 -14.47
C LEU A 79 -7.24 9.88 -15.90
N GLY A 80 -7.53 8.75 -16.56
CA GLY A 80 -7.07 8.44 -17.91
C GLY A 80 -5.63 7.93 -18.00
N SER A 81 -4.93 7.78 -16.87
CA SER A 81 -3.58 7.23 -16.87
C SER A 81 -3.56 5.71 -17.13
N PRO A 82 -2.61 5.18 -17.92
CA PRO A 82 -2.50 3.74 -18.20
C PRO A 82 -2.27 2.85 -16.97
N TRP A 83 -1.66 3.38 -15.91
CA TRP A 83 -1.42 2.62 -14.67
C TRP A 83 -2.60 2.68 -13.69
N PHE A 84 -3.48 3.67 -13.82
CA PHE A 84 -4.66 3.81 -12.97
C PHE A 84 -5.87 3.09 -13.56
N LYS A 85 -5.85 1.75 -13.45
CA LYS A 85 -6.83 0.85 -14.07
C LYS A 85 -8.09 0.66 -13.21
N PRO A 86 -9.26 0.33 -13.80
CA PRO A 86 -10.47 0.01 -13.04
C PRO A 86 -10.31 -1.10 -12.00
N ALA A 87 -9.43 -2.07 -12.25
CA ALA A 87 -9.12 -3.13 -11.29
C ALA A 87 -8.43 -2.62 -10.02
N LEU A 88 -7.58 -1.59 -10.12
CA LEU A 88 -6.97 -0.96 -8.96
C LEU A 88 -8.03 -0.21 -8.12
N LEU A 89 -8.94 0.50 -8.79
CA LEU A 89 -10.09 1.13 -8.12
C LEU A 89 -10.97 0.12 -7.39
N ALA A 90 -11.15 -1.08 -7.94
CA ALA A 90 -11.90 -2.14 -7.24
C ALA A 90 -11.21 -2.57 -5.94
N LEU A 91 -9.88 -2.75 -5.97
CA LEU A 91 -9.09 -3.05 -4.77
C LEU A 91 -9.20 -1.93 -3.73
N PHE A 92 -9.11 -0.67 -4.16
CA PHE A 92 -9.23 0.49 -3.29
C PHE A 92 -10.59 0.63 -2.60
N ARG A 93 -11.66 0.07 -3.19
CA ARG A 93 -12.98 0.00 -2.53
C ARG A 93 -13.12 -1.18 -1.59
N GLN A 94 -12.31 -2.22 -1.77
CA GLN A 94 -12.39 -3.46 -1.01
C GLN A 94 -11.58 -3.42 0.28
N TYR A 95 -10.43 -2.75 0.26
CA TYR A 95 -9.48 -2.71 1.37
C TYR A 95 -9.47 -1.35 2.06
N ARG A 96 -8.93 -1.31 3.29
CA ARG A 96 -8.64 -0.04 3.94
C ARG A 96 -7.54 0.66 3.15
N LEU A 97 -7.81 1.88 2.69
CA LEU A 97 -6.87 2.66 1.91
C LEU A 97 -6.25 3.79 2.72
N TRP A 98 -4.92 3.81 2.77
CA TRP A 98 -4.11 4.98 3.10
C TRP A 98 -3.55 5.56 1.82
N ASP A 99 -3.43 6.88 1.75
CA ASP A 99 -2.81 7.57 0.62
C ASP A 99 -1.79 8.60 1.12
N TYR A 100 -0.71 8.80 0.40
CA TYR A 100 0.30 9.80 0.77
C TYR A 100 -0.14 11.25 0.52
N SER A 101 -1.15 11.46 -0.32
CA SER A 101 -1.46 12.76 -0.91
C SER A 101 -2.91 13.17 -0.69
N GLU A 102 -3.13 14.38 -0.16
CA GLU A 102 -4.46 14.97 -0.05
C GLU A 102 -5.12 15.15 -1.42
N ARG A 103 -4.33 15.52 -2.44
CA ARG A 103 -4.81 15.66 -3.82
C ARG A 103 -5.34 14.32 -4.35
N ASN A 104 -4.62 13.22 -4.10
CA ASN A 104 -5.08 11.90 -4.48
C ASN A 104 -6.37 11.54 -3.76
N ALA A 105 -6.43 11.78 -2.45
CA ALA A 105 -7.62 11.49 -1.66
C ALA A 105 -8.86 12.24 -2.17
N LEU A 106 -8.72 13.52 -2.52
CA LEU A 106 -9.81 14.29 -3.14
C LEU A 106 -10.24 13.68 -4.48
N ALA A 107 -9.30 13.34 -5.36
CA ALA A 107 -9.62 12.71 -6.65
C ALA A 107 -10.33 11.36 -6.47
N LEU A 108 -9.81 10.49 -5.58
CA LEU A 108 -10.40 9.18 -5.28
C LEU A 108 -11.81 9.27 -4.71
N ARG A 109 -12.09 10.27 -3.86
CA ARG A 109 -13.44 10.51 -3.35
C ARG A 109 -14.45 10.80 -4.46
N THR A 110 -14.06 11.54 -5.50
CA THR A 110 -14.95 11.78 -6.66
C THR A 110 -15.27 10.49 -7.44
N LEU A 111 -14.46 9.44 -7.25
CA LEU A 111 -14.63 8.11 -7.85
C LEU A 111 -15.30 7.12 -6.90
N GLY A 112 -15.81 7.58 -5.76
CA GLY A 112 -16.45 6.72 -4.76
C GLY A 112 -15.48 5.77 -4.06
N VAL A 113 -14.21 6.15 -3.93
CA VAL A 113 -13.23 5.47 -3.09
C VAL A 113 -13.06 6.28 -1.81
N ASP A 114 -13.15 5.60 -0.66
CA ASP A 114 -12.90 6.21 0.64
C ASP A 114 -11.42 6.05 1.02
N VAL A 115 -10.76 7.17 1.30
CA VAL A 115 -9.38 7.19 1.81
C VAL A 115 -9.46 7.32 3.32
N ALA A 116 -9.20 6.23 4.03
CA ALA A 116 -9.33 6.16 5.48
C ALA A 116 -8.35 7.09 6.21
N ARG A 117 -7.17 7.36 5.61
CA ARG A 117 -6.19 8.31 6.14
C ARG A 117 -5.26 8.82 5.05
N VAL A 118 -4.97 10.11 5.08
CA VAL A 118 -3.82 10.68 4.37
C VAL A 118 -2.61 10.58 5.29
N VAL A 119 -1.58 9.86 4.85
CA VAL A 119 -0.34 9.61 5.60
C VAL A 119 0.84 10.07 4.73
N PRO A 120 1.30 11.32 4.87
CA PRO A 120 2.43 11.81 4.08
C PRO A 120 3.73 11.04 4.36
N ILE A 121 4.62 10.96 3.37
CA ILE A 121 5.99 10.48 3.57
C ILE A 121 6.87 11.69 3.89
N GLY A 122 7.62 11.61 4.99
CA GLY A 122 8.58 12.63 5.40
C GLY A 122 8.27 13.24 6.77
N TYR A 123 9.14 14.16 7.19
CA TYR A 123 9.03 14.87 8.46
C TYR A 123 8.11 16.10 8.31
N VAL A 124 7.23 16.31 9.28
CA VAL A 124 6.48 17.57 9.51
C VAL A 124 6.99 18.17 10.81
#